data_AF-A0A367XAR4-F1
#
_entry.id   AF-A0A367XAR4-F1
#
_cell.length_a   1.000
_cell.length_b   1.000
_cell.length_c   1.000
_cell.angle_alpha   90.00
_cell.angle_beta   90.00
_cell.angle_gamma   90.00
#
_symmetry.space_group_name_H-M   'P 1'
#
loop_
_entity.id
_entity.type
_entity.pdbx_description
1 polymer ?
#
loop_
_entity_poly.entity_id
_entity_poly.type
_entity_poly.pdbx_seq_one_letter_code
_entity_poly.pdbx_strand_id
1 'polypeptide(L)'
;MTGPPDITESPDRLPPALIMPDRPAMAHDWSNDLPLIYNQVAGCLNADPSPPARVVAARTNKDGQIEIEMMGDRGTYMRCLADPAGKSKPVLFRADMPATLPGPAYTPTPYPPPKSTDPAVCYEHYPVSDKTGWQLGWLSYAKAGTDCDKAAVARP
;
A
#
# COMPACT_ATOMS: atom_id res chain seq x y z
N MET A 1 23.14 6.09 44.21
CA MET A 1 22.65 6.88 43.06
C MET A 1 22.37 5.89 41.95
N THR A 2 21.11 5.53 41.76
CA THR A 2 20.66 4.54 40.79
C THR A 2 19.76 5.29 39.82
N GLY A 3 20.20 5.41 38.56
CA GLY A 3 19.46 6.12 37.52
C GLY A 3 18.10 5.47 37.22
N PRO A 4 17.16 6.21 36.63
CA PRO A 4 15.82 5.70 36.35
C PRO A 4 15.88 4.52 35.36
N PRO A 5 15.00 3.52 35.52
CA PRO A 5 15.00 2.33 34.69
C PRO A 5 14.65 2.66 33.24
N ASP A 6 15.29 1.87 32.37
CA ASP A 6 15.20 1.86 30.91
C ASP A 6 13.76 1.96 30.40
N ILE A 7 13.57 2.75 29.34
CA ILE A 7 12.28 2.92 28.67
C ILE A 7 11.95 1.60 27.98
N THR A 8 11.26 0.76 28.74
CA THR A 8 10.50 -0.40 28.30
C THR A 8 9.92 -0.17 26.90
N GLU A 9 10.35 -1.03 25.97
CA GLU A 9 9.65 -1.35 24.73
C GLU A 9 8.17 -1.49 25.03
N SER A 10 7.40 -0.48 24.64
CA SER A 10 5.95 -0.53 24.77
C SER A 10 5.45 -1.52 23.71
N PRO A 11 4.68 -2.57 24.07
CA PRO A 11 4.18 -3.59 23.14
C PRO A 11 3.20 -3.05 22.08
N ASP A 12 2.82 -1.77 22.17
CA ASP A 12 2.07 -1.03 21.16
C ASP A 12 2.91 -0.60 19.93
N ARG A 13 4.17 -1.05 19.83
CA ARG A 13 5.17 -0.52 18.87
C ARG A 13 5.49 -1.41 17.68
N LEU A 14 4.79 -2.52 17.49
CA LEU A 14 4.98 -3.36 16.32
C LEU A 14 3.93 -3.01 15.26
N PRO A 15 4.31 -2.77 13.99
CA PRO A 15 3.32 -2.73 12.90
C PRO A 15 2.47 -4.01 12.98
N PRO A 16 1.18 -3.96 12.57
CA PRO A 16 0.38 -5.17 12.55
C PRO A 16 1.16 -6.22 11.78
N ALA A 17 1.38 -7.38 12.40
CA ALA A 17 2.06 -8.48 11.73
C ALA A 17 1.16 -8.90 10.57
N LEU A 18 1.53 -8.44 9.37
CA LEU A 18 0.80 -8.72 8.14
C LEU A 18 1.10 -10.15 7.72
N ILE A 19 0.06 -10.88 7.40
CA ILE A 19 0.19 -12.13 6.68
C ILE A 19 0.19 -11.76 5.20
N MET A 20 1.36 -11.89 4.60
CA MET A 20 1.57 -11.63 3.18
C MET A 20 1.08 -12.86 2.39
N PRO A 21 0.17 -12.69 1.41
CA PRO A 21 -0.31 -13.80 0.60
C PRO A 21 0.82 -14.44 -0.21
N ASP A 22 0.71 -15.74 -0.46
CA ASP A 22 1.56 -16.48 -1.41
C ASP A 22 1.36 -15.84 -2.80
N ARG A 23 2.42 -15.23 -3.30
CA ARG A 23 2.40 -14.39 -4.50
C ARG A 23 3.28 -14.99 -5.59
N PRO A 24 3.01 -14.70 -6.87
CA PRO A 24 3.89 -15.08 -7.96
C PRO A 24 5.30 -14.56 -7.65
N ALA A 25 6.35 -15.32 -7.98
CA ALA A 25 7.75 -14.94 -7.82
C ALA A 25 8.16 -13.65 -8.60
N MET A 26 7.21 -13.01 -9.28
CA MET A 26 7.37 -11.66 -9.79
C MET A 26 7.29 -10.68 -8.61
N ALA A 27 8.45 -10.25 -8.13
CA ALA A 27 8.80 -8.84 -7.95
C ALA A 27 9.69 -8.60 -6.74
N HIS A 28 10.91 -8.12 -6.99
CA HIS A 28 11.52 -7.15 -6.08
C HIS A 28 10.77 -5.82 -6.24
N ASP A 29 9.50 -5.78 -5.80
CA ASP A 29 8.71 -4.54 -5.72
C ASP A 29 8.58 -4.07 -4.27
N TRP A 30 8.01 -2.86 -4.14
CA TRP A 30 7.79 -2.18 -2.87
C TRP A 30 6.84 -2.95 -1.94
N SER A 31 5.97 -3.80 -2.47
CA SER A 31 4.96 -4.49 -1.65
C SER A 31 5.58 -5.50 -0.70
N ASN A 32 6.83 -5.95 -0.95
CA ASN A 32 7.58 -6.76 -0.01
C ASN A 32 7.85 -6.03 1.31
N ASP A 33 8.01 -4.71 1.25
CA ASP A 33 8.26 -3.87 2.42
C ASP A 33 6.97 -3.49 3.15
N LEU A 34 5.79 -3.87 2.62
CA LEU A 34 4.49 -3.50 3.17
C LEU A 34 4.35 -3.78 4.68
N PRO A 35 4.82 -4.91 5.25
CA PRO A 35 4.74 -5.15 6.70
C PRO A 35 5.56 -4.14 7.51
N LEU A 36 6.63 -3.59 6.93
CA LEU A 36 7.48 -2.58 7.55
C LEU A 36 6.89 -1.18 7.41
N ILE A 37 6.27 -0.88 6.26
CA ILE A 37 5.76 0.46 5.92
C ILE A 37 4.24 0.61 6.04
N TYR A 38 3.54 -0.38 6.61
CA TYR A 38 2.08 -0.42 6.63
C TYR A 38 1.46 0.81 7.28
N ASN A 39 2.02 1.25 8.41
CA ASN A 39 1.48 2.39 9.15
C ASN A 39 1.58 3.69 8.33
N GLN A 40 2.66 3.86 7.56
CA GLN A 40 2.88 4.98 6.66
C GLN A 40 1.88 4.93 5.50
N VAL A 41 1.69 3.74 4.91
CA VAL A 41 0.69 3.50 3.86
C VAL A 41 -0.71 3.85 4.34
N ALA A 42 -1.12 3.31 5.49
CA ALA A 42 -2.42 3.60 6.09
C ALA A 42 -2.58 5.10 6.42
N GLY A 43 -1.54 5.74 6.97
CA GLY A 43 -1.55 7.18 7.24
C GLY A 43 -1.76 8.02 5.98
N CYS A 44 -1.04 7.72 4.90
CA CYS A 44 -1.17 8.41 3.62
C CYS A 44 -2.55 8.23 2.99
N LEU A 45 -3.07 6.99 2.98
CA LEU A 45 -4.40 6.69 2.45
C LEU A 45 -5.52 7.38 3.23
N ASN A 46 -5.41 7.44 4.56
CA ASN A 46 -6.38 8.12 5.41
C ASN A 46 -6.34 9.66 5.27
N ALA A 47 -5.20 10.21 4.86
CA ALA A 47 -5.03 11.63 4.65
C ALA A 47 -5.38 12.08 3.22
N ASP A 48 -5.66 11.14 2.31
CA ASP A 48 -6.07 11.44 0.95
C ASP A 48 -7.46 12.14 0.93
N PRO A 49 -7.61 13.28 0.24
CA PRO A 49 -8.85 14.04 0.23
C PRO A 49 -9.92 13.46 -0.72
N SER A 50 -9.63 12.39 -1.46
CA SER A 50 -10.51 11.83 -2.49
C SER A 50 -10.49 10.30 -2.49
N PRO A 51 -10.87 9.65 -1.37
CA PRO A 51 -10.99 8.21 -1.34
C PRO A 51 -12.08 7.71 -2.32
N PRO A 52 -11.95 6.49 -2.89
CA PRO A 52 -10.84 5.56 -2.67
C PRO A 52 -9.55 6.00 -3.37
N ALA A 53 -8.46 5.93 -2.62
CA ALA A 53 -7.10 6.02 -3.13
C ALA A 53 -6.42 4.65 -3.00
N ARG A 54 -5.49 4.37 -3.91
CA ARG A 54 -4.66 3.17 -3.92
C ARG A 54 -3.20 3.55 -3.94
N VAL A 55 -2.36 2.82 -3.21
CA VAL A 55 -0.91 2.97 -3.32
C VAL A 55 -0.43 2.20 -4.54
N VAL A 56 0.37 2.84 -5.37
CA VAL A 56 0.91 2.26 -6.61
C VAL A 56 2.44 2.16 -6.59
N ALA A 57 3.09 2.89 -5.69
CA ALA A 57 4.51 2.74 -5.39
C ALA A 57 4.82 3.19 -3.96
N ALA A 58 5.84 2.61 -3.35
CA ALA A 58 6.46 3.13 -2.14
C ALA A 58 7.99 2.98 -2.21
N ARG A 59 8.71 3.94 -1.63
CA ARG A 59 10.18 3.91 -1.55
C ARG A 59 10.68 4.76 -0.39
N THR A 60 11.87 4.47 0.10
CA THR A 60 12.58 5.38 1.01
C THR A 60 13.32 6.44 0.19
N ASN A 61 13.10 7.71 0.49
CA ASN A 61 13.82 8.80 -0.18
C ASN A 61 15.21 9.04 0.46
N LYS A 62 16.00 9.93 -0.14
CA LYS A 62 17.36 10.26 0.31
C LYS A 62 17.44 10.81 1.75
N ASP A 63 16.33 11.37 2.25
CA ASP A 63 16.22 11.97 3.59
C ASP A 63 15.67 10.94 4.60
N GLY A 64 15.52 9.68 4.18
CA GLY A 64 15.04 8.57 5.00
C GLY A 64 13.52 8.50 5.12
N GLN A 65 12.77 9.45 4.57
CA GLN A 65 11.30 9.43 4.64
C GLN A 65 10.71 8.38 3.70
N ILE A 66 9.53 7.87 4.06
CA ILE A 66 8.78 6.94 3.21
C ILE A 66 7.94 7.77 2.24
N GLU A 67 8.29 7.66 0.97
CA GLU A 67 7.61 8.29 -0.14
C GLU A 67 6.62 7.30 -0.76
N ILE A 68 5.34 7.64 -0.71
CA ILE A 68 4.22 6.81 -1.13
C ILE A 68 3.51 7.52 -2.29
N GLU A 69 3.39 6.84 -3.41
CA GLU A 69 2.66 7.35 -4.57
C GLU A 69 1.28 6.71 -4.63
N MET A 70 0.26 7.56 -4.72
CA MET A 70 -1.14 7.20 -4.62
C MET A 70 -1.90 7.65 -5.85
N MET A 71 -2.86 6.83 -6.26
CA MET A 71 -3.78 7.13 -7.34
C MET A 71 -5.21 7.07 -6.80
N GLY A 72 -5.98 8.12 -7.01
CA GLY A 72 -7.41 8.14 -6.79
C GLY A 72 -8.18 7.65 -8.02
N ASP A 73 -9.41 7.20 -7.81
CA ASP A 73 -10.27 6.70 -8.92
C ASP A 73 -10.64 7.76 -9.96
N ARG A 74 -10.49 9.05 -9.64
CA ARG A 74 -10.67 10.17 -10.59
C ARG A 74 -9.42 10.49 -11.43
N GLY A 75 -8.42 9.61 -11.40
CA GLY A 75 -7.14 9.83 -12.08
C GLY A 75 -6.24 10.86 -11.38
N THR A 76 -6.55 11.24 -10.14
CA THR A 76 -5.70 12.11 -9.34
C THR A 76 -4.47 11.34 -8.89
N TYR A 77 -3.29 11.89 -9.16
CA TYR A 77 -2.02 11.33 -8.70
C TYR A 77 -1.44 12.20 -7.59
N MET A 78 -1.20 11.57 -6.44
CA MET A 78 -0.75 12.21 -5.22
C MET A 78 0.53 11.54 -4.77
N ARG A 79 1.47 12.34 -4.29
CA ARG A 79 2.61 11.84 -3.55
C ARG A 79 2.44 12.22 -2.09
N CYS A 80 2.75 11.27 -1.22
CA CYS A 80 2.68 11.39 0.21
C CYS A 80 4.06 11.13 0.81
N LEU A 81 4.51 12.01 1.70
CA LEU A 81 5.70 11.80 2.51
C LEU A 81 5.28 11.50 3.94
N ALA A 82 5.73 10.37 4.45
CA ALA A 82 5.53 9.94 5.83
C ALA A 82 6.88 9.79 6.53
N ASP A 83 6.91 10.06 7.83
CA ASP A 83 8.10 9.77 8.62
C ASP A 83 8.33 8.25 8.75
N PRO A 84 9.57 7.79 8.98
CA PRO A 84 9.90 6.38 9.07
C PRO A 84 9.17 5.64 10.19
N ALA A 85 8.69 6.33 11.22
CA ALA A 85 7.93 5.72 12.30
C ALA A 85 6.42 5.72 12.04
N GLY A 86 5.94 6.47 11.04
CA GLY A 86 4.52 6.57 10.68
C GLY A 86 3.68 7.26 11.75
N LYS A 87 4.29 8.15 12.55
CA LYS A 87 3.66 8.77 13.73
C LYS A 87 3.24 10.22 13.49
N SER A 88 3.90 10.90 12.57
CA SER A 88 3.62 12.28 12.22
C SER A 88 2.53 12.32 11.15
N LYS A 89 1.82 13.46 11.09
CA LYS A 89 0.85 13.68 10.02
C LYS A 89 1.60 13.66 8.67
N PRO A 90 1.18 12.81 7.71
CA PRO A 90 1.81 12.78 6.40
C PRO A 90 1.57 14.09 5.64
N VAL A 91 2.49 14.41 4.74
CA VAL A 91 2.40 15.58 3.85
C VAL A 91 2.04 15.10 2.45
N LEU A 92 0.93 15.61 1.92
CA LEU A 92 0.45 15.28 0.59
C LEU A 92 0.68 16.42 -0.39
N PHE A 93 1.01 16.07 -1.63
CA PHE A 93 1.12 17.00 -2.73
C PHE A 93 0.70 16.32 -4.03
N ARG A 94 0.13 17.11 -4.94
CA ARG A 94 -0.13 16.63 -6.30
C ARG A 94 1.18 16.36 -7.00
N ALA A 95 1.21 15.29 -7.76
CA ALA A 95 2.32 14.93 -8.63
C ALA A 95 1.78 14.59 -10.02
N ASP A 96 2.64 14.66 -11.02
CA ASP A 96 2.31 14.19 -12.36
C ASP A 96 2.34 12.66 -12.38
N MET A 97 1.33 12.07 -13.01
CA MET A 97 1.27 10.62 -13.17
C MET A 97 2.40 10.15 -14.10
N PRO A 98 3.23 9.18 -13.69
CA PRO A 98 4.28 8.66 -14.55
C PRO A 98 3.68 7.87 -15.73
N ALA A 99 4.45 7.74 -16.81
CA ALA A 99 4.03 7.00 -18.00
C ALA A 99 3.78 5.51 -17.73
N THR A 100 4.47 4.94 -16.75
CA THR A 100 4.32 3.55 -16.30
C THR A 100 4.27 3.51 -14.78
N LEU A 101 3.39 2.67 -14.23
CA LEU A 101 3.32 2.43 -12.79
C LEU A 101 4.15 1.19 -12.44
N PRO A 102 5.08 1.29 -11.47
CA PRO A 102 6.15 0.31 -11.29
C PRO A 102 5.78 -0.94 -10.48
N GLY A 103 4.57 -1.07 -9.94
CA GLY A 103 4.28 -2.19 -9.05
C GLY A 103 2.81 -2.34 -8.70
N PRO A 104 2.49 -3.35 -7.87
CA PRO A 104 1.11 -3.68 -7.54
C PRO A 104 0.39 -2.48 -6.92
N ALA A 105 -0.91 -2.42 -7.17
CA ALA A 105 -1.78 -1.48 -6.49
C ALA A 105 -2.25 -2.08 -5.16
N TYR A 106 -1.96 -1.41 -4.04
CA TYR A 106 -2.58 -1.70 -2.75
C TYR A 106 -3.84 -0.87 -2.58
N THR A 107 -4.97 -1.53 -2.34
CA THR A 107 -6.26 -0.90 -2.07
C THR A 107 -6.73 -1.26 -0.66
N PRO A 108 -6.95 -0.28 0.23
CA PRO A 108 -7.38 -0.56 1.59
C PRO A 108 -8.84 -0.97 1.65
N THR A 109 -9.19 -1.78 2.66
CA THR A 109 -10.59 -1.95 3.07
C THR A 109 -11.20 -0.59 3.50
N PRO A 110 -12.52 -0.39 3.33
CA PRO A 110 -13.53 -1.33 2.85
C PRO A 110 -13.67 -1.37 1.31
N TYR A 111 -12.74 -0.73 0.57
CA TYR A 111 -12.90 -0.57 -0.87
C TYR A 111 -12.63 -1.89 -1.62
N PRO A 112 -13.38 -2.16 -2.70
CA PRO A 112 -13.13 -3.32 -3.53
C PRO A 112 -11.80 -3.16 -4.27
N PRO A 113 -11.16 -4.28 -4.68
CA PRO A 113 -9.97 -4.19 -5.50
C PRO A 113 -10.26 -3.47 -6.83
N PRO A 114 -9.27 -2.79 -7.42
CA PRO A 114 -9.46 -1.98 -8.60
C PRO A 114 -9.81 -2.85 -9.80
N LYS A 115 -10.78 -2.38 -10.59
CA LYS A 115 -11.05 -2.96 -11.92
C LYS A 115 -10.08 -2.38 -12.93
N SER A 116 -9.72 -3.17 -13.92
CA SER A 116 -9.00 -2.61 -15.07
C SER A 116 -9.92 -1.74 -15.90
N THR A 117 -9.43 -0.56 -16.27
CA THR A 117 -10.04 0.31 -17.29
C THR A 117 -9.54 -0.02 -18.70
N ASP A 118 -8.50 -0.85 -18.80
CA ASP A 118 -7.93 -1.33 -20.07
C ASP A 118 -8.32 -2.80 -20.27
N PRO A 119 -9.08 -3.14 -21.33
CA PRO A 119 -9.52 -4.52 -21.58
C PRO A 119 -8.37 -5.50 -21.87
N ALA A 120 -7.16 -5.01 -22.19
CA ALA A 120 -5.97 -5.84 -22.40
C ALA A 120 -5.16 -6.09 -21.11
N VAL A 121 -5.50 -5.41 -20.01
CA VAL A 121 -4.83 -5.55 -18.72
C VAL A 121 -5.80 -6.18 -17.72
N CYS A 122 -5.44 -7.35 -17.19
CA CYS A 122 -6.17 -8.01 -16.13
C CYS A 122 -5.48 -7.71 -14.79
N TYR A 123 -6.23 -7.74 -13.69
CA TYR A 123 -5.64 -7.72 -12.36
C TYR A 123 -5.83 -9.07 -11.67
N GLU A 124 -4.78 -9.51 -11.00
CA GLU A 124 -4.86 -10.61 -10.04
C GLU A 124 -4.80 -10.01 -8.63
N HIS A 125 -5.82 -10.30 -7.82
CA HIS A 125 -5.97 -9.69 -6.50
C HIS A 125 -5.64 -10.70 -5.40
N TYR A 126 -4.77 -10.26 -4.50
CA TYR A 126 -4.32 -11.03 -3.35
C TYR A 126 -4.75 -10.32 -2.07
N PRO A 127 -5.52 -10.97 -1.17
CA PRO A 127 -5.94 -10.35 0.07
C PRO A 127 -4.73 -10.10 0.98
N VAL A 128 -4.69 -8.92 1.61
CA VAL A 128 -3.75 -8.63 2.69
C VAL A 128 -4.51 -8.67 4.00
N SER A 129 -4.05 -9.48 4.94
CA SER A 129 -4.68 -9.65 6.25
C SER A 129 -3.69 -9.43 7.38
N ASP A 130 -4.18 -9.08 8.56
CA ASP A 130 -3.38 -9.11 9.78
C ASP A 130 -3.26 -10.53 10.35
N LYS A 131 -2.45 -10.68 11.40
CA LYS A 131 -2.27 -11.94 12.14
C LYS A 131 -3.53 -12.54 12.75
N THR A 132 -4.60 -11.77 12.89
CA THR A 132 -5.89 -12.23 13.42
C THR A 132 -6.78 -12.80 12.32
N GLY A 133 -6.35 -12.68 11.05
CA GLY A 133 -7.15 -13.03 9.88
C GLY A 133 -8.06 -11.89 9.42
N TRP A 134 -7.98 -10.71 10.03
CA TRP A 134 -8.76 -9.56 9.60
C TRP A 134 -8.19 -9.01 8.29
N GLN A 135 -9.04 -8.86 7.28
CA GLN A 135 -8.63 -8.35 5.99
C GLN A 135 -8.40 -6.83 6.05
N LEU A 136 -7.21 -6.40 5.64
CA LEU A 136 -6.77 -5.00 5.62
C LEU A 136 -6.90 -4.38 4.23
N GLY A 137 -6.74 -5.17 3.17
CA GLY A 137 -6.85 -4.67 1.80
C GLY A 137 -6.56 -5.73 0.75
N TRP A 138 -6.14 -5.26 -0.42
CA TRP A 138 -5.84 -6.07 -1.59
C TRP A 138 -4.57 -5.58 -2.28
N LEU A 139 -3.66 -6.50 -2.62
CA LEU A 139 -2.60 -6.23 -3.59
C LEU A 139 -3.04 -6.72 -4.96
N SER A 140 -2.97 -5.82 -5.95
CA SER A 140 -3.47 -6.07 -7.30
C SER A 140 -2.33 -5.99 -8.30
N TYR A 141 -2.02 -7.12 -8.93
CA TYR A 141 -0.93 -7.23 -9.91
C TYR A 141 -1.49 -7.22 -11.32
N ALA A 142 -0.97 -6.33 -12.17
CA ALA A 142 -1.33 -6.32 -13.58
C ALA A 142 -0.79 -7.58 -14.27
N LYS A 143 -1.63 -8.20 -15.09
CA LYS A 143 -1.32 -9.37 -15.91
C LYS A 143 -1.87 -9.13 -17.31
N ALA A 144 -1.07 -9.38 -18.33
CA ALA A 144 -1.57 -9.36 -19.71
C ALA A 144 -2.65 -10.44 -19.88
N GLY A 145 -3.79 -10.09 -20.48
CA GLY A 145 -4.90 -11.03 -20.69
C GLY A 145 -5.93 -10.53 -21.68
N THR A 146 -6.86 -11.40 -22.04
CA THR A 146 -8.06 -11.10 -22.84
C THR A 146 -9.30 -11.31 -21.95
N ASP A 147 -10.33 -10.48 -22.08
CA ASP A 147 -11.60 -10.51 -21.31
C ASP A 147 -11.49 -10.09 -19.82
N CYS A 148 -10.75 -9.01 -19.55
CA CYS A 148 -10.44 -8.53 -18.20
C CYS A 148 -11.61 -7.81 -17.49
N ASP A 149 -12.66 -7.46 -18.21
CA ASP A 149 -13.90 -6.83 -17.75
C ASP A 149 -14.77 -7.77 -16.89
N LYS A 150 -14.51 -9.09 -16.92
CA LYS A 150 -15.11 -10.10 -16.02
C LYS A 150 -14.16 -10.60 -14.93
N ALA A 151 -12.86 -10.32 -15.07
CA ALA A 151 -11.79 -10.88 -14.26
C ALA A 151 -11.44 -9.99 -13.06
N ALA A 152 -12.39 -9.73 -12.17
CA ALA A 152 -12.06 -9.38 -10.79
C ALA A 152 -11.66 -10.67 -10.05
N VAL A 153 -10.56 -11.31 -10.48
CA VAL A 153 -10.17 -12.62 -9.93
C VAL A 153 -9.42 -12.36 -8.63
N ALA A 154 -10.18 -12.26 -7.54
CA ALA A 154 -9.66 -12.48 -6.20
C ALA A 154 -9.35 -13.98 -6.04
N ARG A 155 -8.09 -14.31 -5.76
CA ARG A 155 -7.71 -15.67 -5.40
C ARG A 155 -7.72 -15.79 -3.87
N PRO A 156 -8.39 -16.81 -3.32
CA PRO A 156 -8.41 -17.09 -1.88
C PRO A 156 -7.05 -17.59 -1.37
#